data_AF-A0A3D4PT46-F1
#
_entry.id   AF-A0A3D4PT46-F1
#
_cell.length_a   1.000
_cell.length_b   1.000
_cell.length_c   1.000
_cell.angle_alpha   90.00
_cell.angle_beta   90.00
_cell.angle_gamma   90.00
#
_symmetry.space_group_name_H-M   'P 1'
#
loop_
_entity.id
_entity.type
_entity.pdbx_description
1 polymer ?
#
loop_
_entity_poly.entity_id
_entity_poly.type
_entity_poly.pdbx_seq_one_letter_code
_entity_poly.pdbx_strand_id
1 'polypeptide(L)'
;MSNETGCNCGCGTNSNEGLTIGSRPAAETVSRNDITLKIDGMTCGHCVSSVTEELSAVPGVRKVEVDLSAGGTSTATVTTDVAVENSALEAAIVEAGYSLVSVNS
;
A
#
# COMPACT_ATOMS: atom_id res chain seq x y z
N MET A 1 12.27 -25.38 64.08
CA MET A 1 10.84 -25.66 64.25
C MET A 1 10.11 -25.06 63.07
N SER A 2 9.46 -25.93 62.29
CA SER A 2 8.20 -25.70 61.55
C SER A 2 8.23 -24.66 60.40
N ASN A 3 8.11 -25.08 59.12
CA ASN A 3 6.86 -25.33 58.36
C ASN A 3 6.53 -24.07 57.49
N GLU A 4 6.15 -24.07 56.21
CA GLU A 4 5.60 -25.00 55.22
C GLU A 4 6.05 -24.50 53.82
N THR A 5 6.54 -25.36 52.94
CA THR A 5 5.76 -26.04 51.89
C THR A 5 4.98 -25.09 50.97
N GLY A 6 5.48 -24.97 49.74
CA GLY A 6 4.81 -24.29 48.64
C GLY A 6 5.54 -24.44 47.30
N CYS A 7 6.01 -25.64 46.96
CA CYS A 7 6.30 -25.97 45.57
C CYS A 7 4.97 -26.08 44.82
N ASN A 8 4.66 -25.11 43.96
CA ASN A 8 3.81 -25.35 42.81
C ASN A 8 4.53 -24.89 41.54
N CYS A 9 5.09 -25.88 40.85
CA CYS A 9 5.61 -25.79 39.50
C CYS A 9 4.42 -25.71 38.53
N GLY A 10 4.18 -24.53 37.97
CA GLY A 10 3.30 -24.31 36.83
C GLY A 10 4.13 -23.98 35.59
N CYS A 11 4.39 -25.00 34.78
CA CYS A 11 4.96 -24.96 33.43
C CYS A 11 4.17 -24.03 32.50
N GLY A 12 4.84 -23.26 31.63
CA GLY A 12 4.16 -22.56 30.53
C GLY A 12 4.97 -21.50 29.79
N THR A 13 5.94 -21.94 28.98
CA THR A 13 6.26 -21.42 27.63
C THR A 13 6.59 -19.92 27.43
N ASN A 14 7.88 -19.71 27.08
CA ASN A 14 8.48 -18.69 26.21
C ASN A 14 8.16 -17.20 26.43
N SER A 15 9.07 -16.53 27.14
CA SER A 15 9.33 -15.09 27.00
C SER A 15 9.95 -14.78 25.64
N ASN A 16 9.11 -14.67 24.62
CA ASN A 16 9.38 -13.86 23.43
C ASN A 16 8.08 -13.27 22.89
N GLU A 17 7.33 -12.58 23.75
CA GLU A 17 6.33 -11.61 23.31
C GLU A 17 7.07 -10.39 22.75
N GLY A 18 7.65 -10.60 21.56
CA GLY A 18 8.11 -9.56 20.68
C GLY A 18 6.92 -8.71 20.31
N LEU A 19 6.95 -7.48 20.80
CA LEU A 19 6.38 -6.30 20.18
C LEU A 19 6.47 -6.39 18.65
N THR A 20 5.41 -6.88 18.00
CA THR A 20 5.10 -6.56 16.61
C THR A 20 3.63 -6.24 16.55
N ILE A 21 3.27 -5.06 17.09
CA ILE A 21 2.07 -4.38 16.66
C ILE A 21 2.07 -4.36 15.12
N GLY A 22 1.02 -4.94 14.54
CA GLY A 22 1.02 -5.36 13.15
C GLY A 22 1.40 -4.24 12.19
N SER A 23 2.20 -4.61 11.18
CA SER A 23 2.27 -3.91 9.91
C SER A 23 0.87 -3.85 9.30
N ARG A 24 0.08 -2.85 9.71
CA ARG A 24 -1.12 -2.42 9.00
C ARG A 24 -0.61 -1.42 7.96
N PRO A 25 -0.61 -1.76 6.65
CA PRO A 25 -0.32 -0.77 5.64
C PRO A 25 -1.28 0.43 5.79
N ALA A 26 -0.75 1.60 5.47
CA ALA A 26 -1.28 2.92 5.77
C ALA A 26 -2.60 3.24 5.04
N ALA A 27 -3.69 2.56 5.38
CA ALA A 27 -5.05 2.91 4.98
C ALA A 27 -5.81 3.45 6.20
N GLU A 28 -5.32 4.55 6.78
CA GLU A 28 -6.03 5.25 7.85
C GLU A 28 -6.88 6.38 7.24
N THR A 29 -8.18 6.24 7.45
CA THR A 29 -9.30 7.01 6.92
C THR A 29 -9.07 8.53 6.95
N VAL A 30 -8.83 9.11 5.77
CA VAL A 30 -8.95 10.54 5.54
C VAL A 30 -9.95 10.72 4.41
N SER A 31 -10.86 11.68 4.54
CA SER A 31 -11.86 12.09 3.56
C SER A 31 -11.19 12.74 2.32
N ARG A 32 -10.30 11.99 1.67
CA ARG A 32 -9.57 12.28 0.44
C ARG A 32 -10.14 11.41 -0.67
N ASN A 33 -10.08 11.87 -1.92
CA ASN A 33 -10.54 11.07 -3.05
C ASN A 33 -9.44 10.06 -3.39
N ASP A 34 -9.71 8.78 -3.20
CA ASP A 34 -8.84 7.70 -3.64
C ASP A 34 -9.26 7.23 -5.03
N ILE A 35 -8.32 7.31 -5.97
CA ILE A 35 -8.49 6.87 -7.34
C ILE A 35 -7.66 5.61 -7.50
N THR A 36 -8.32 4.49 -7.75
CA THR A 36 -7.68 3.21 -8.01
C THR A 36 -7.56 2.99 -9.51
N LEU A 37 -6.33 2.81 -9.97
CA LEU A 37 -5.94 2.61 -11.36
C LEU A 37 -5.45 1.18 -11.53
N LYS A 38 -5.93 0.49 -12.56
CA LYS A 38 -5.40 -0.81 -12.97
C LYS A 38 -4.53 -0.61 -14.19
N ILE A 39 -3.29 -1.10 -14.13
CA ILE A 39 -2.29 -0.86 -15.17
C ILE A 39 -1.73 -2.21 -15.61
N ASP A 40 -1.76 -2.43 -16.92
CA ASP A 40 -1.19 -3.61 -17.55
C ASP A 40 0.26 -3.36 -17.97
N GLY A 41 1.09 -4.40 -17.91
CA GLY A 41 2.50 -4.33 -18.30
C GLY A 41 3.47 -3.84 -17.22
N MET A 42 2.99 -3.36 -16.06
CA MET A 42 3.85 -3.09 -14.89
C MET A 42 4.28 -4.39 -14.21
N THR A 43 5.34 -5.01 -14.72
CA THR A 43 5.85 -6.32 -14.28
C THR A 43 7.21 -6.26 -13.58
N CYS A 44 7.86 -5.09 -13.52
CA CYS A 44 9.18 -4.92 -12.92
C CYS A 44 9.15 -3.84 -11.83
N GLY A 45 9.82 -4.08 -10.70
CA GLY A 45 9.85 -3.14 -9.56
C GLY A 45 10.38 -1.75 -9.92
N HIS A 46 11.28 -1.66 -10.90
CA HIS A 46 11.80 -0.37 -11.39
C HIS A 46 10.76 0.45 -12.17
N CYS A 47 9.81 -0.20 -12.84
CA CYS A 47 8.75 0.46 -13.59
C CYS A 47 7.83 1.29 -12.68
N VAL A 48 7.61 0.80 -11.47
CA VAL A 48 6.71 1.42 -10.51
C VAL A 48 7.22 2.72 -9.96
N SER A 49 8.50 2.79 -9.64
CA SER A 49 9.08 4.05 -9.15
C SER A 49 8.87 5.16 -10.19
N SER A 50 9.15 4.89 -11.46
CA SER A 50 8.90 5.85 -12.54
C SER A 50 7.43 6.26 -12.64
N VAL A 51 6.49 5.31 -12.65
CA VAL A 51 5.05 5.64 -12.72
C VAL A 51 4.58 6.41 -11.48
N THR A 52 5.10 6.06 -10.31
CA THR A 52 4.76 6.73 -9.05
C THR A 52 5.24 8.18 -9.06
N GLU A 53 6.45 8.43 -9.58
CA GLU A 53 6.99 9.79 -9.74
C GLU A 53 6.16 10.62 -10.71
N GLU A 54 5.82 10.08 -11.89
CA GLU A 54 4.98 10.76 -12.88
C GLU A 54 3.58 11.07 -12.33
N LEU A 55 2.94 10.09 -11.68
CA LEU A 55 1.63 10.29 -11.05
C LEU A 55 1.70 11.29 -9.89
N SER A 56 2.78 11.27 -9.10
CA SER A 56 2.96 12.24 -8.01
C SER A 56 3.27 13.66 -8.51
N ALA A 57 3.73 13.81 -9.75
CA ALA A 57 3.91 15.11 -10.41
C ALA A 57 2.59 15.71 -10.91
N VAL A 58 1.52 14.92 -11.04
CA VAL A 58 0.21 15.40 -11.46
C VAL A 58 -0.34 16.38 -10.41
N PRO A 59 -0.77 17.59 -10.82
CA PRO A 59 -1.32 18.57 -9.90
C PRO A 59 -2.59 18.03 -9.24
N GLY A 60 -2.59 17.98 -7.90
CA GLY A 60 -3.72 17.48 -7.10
C GLY A 60 -3.47 16.14 -6.43
N VAL A 61 -2.41 15.42 -6.83
CA VAL A 61 -1.97 14.18 -6.19
C VAL A 61 -1.26 14.49 -4.87
N ARG A 62 -1.62 13.73 -3.83
CA ARG A 62 -1.04 13.82 -2.49
C ARG A 62 -0.22 12.60 -2.11
N LYS A 63 -0.69 11.44 -2.53
CA LYS A 63 -0.06 10.16 -2.23
C LYS A 63 -0.28 9.22 -3.40
N VAL A 64 0.72 8.41 -3.71
CA VAL A 64 0.61 7.34 -4.69
C VAL A 64 1.10 6.07 -4.01
N GLU A 65 0.28 5.03 -4.06
CA GLU A 65 0.61 3.68 -3.58
C GLU A 65 0.44 2.74 -4.75
N VAL A 66 1.46 1.94 -5.05
CA VAL A 66 1.41 0.98 -6.16
C VAL A 66 1.61 -0.42 -5.62
N ASP A 67 0.62 -1.26 -5.89
CA ASP A 67 0.61 -2.68 -5.59
C ASP A 67 0.95 -3.45 -6.86
N LEU A 68 2.18 -3.99 -6.89
CA LEU A 68 2.67 -4.82 -7.98
C LEU A 68 2.15 -6.24 -7.85
N SER A 69 1.42 -6.68 -8.87
CA SER A 69 1.04 -8.09 -8.98
C SER A 69 1.98 -8.78 -9.97
N ALA A 70 2.97 -9.52 -9.44
CA ALA A 70 3.94 -10.25 -10.25
C ALA A 70 3.22 -11.28 -11.13
N GLY A 71 3.13 -10.99 -12.44
CA GLY A 71 2.50 -11.87 -13.43
C GLY A 71 1.12 -11.44 -13.91
N GLY A 72 0.67 -10.21 -13.63
CA GLY A 72 -0.64 -9.74 -14.09
C GLY A 72 -0.79 -8.22 -14.09
N THR A 73 -2.00 -7.77 -13.74
CA THR A 73 -2.37 -6.36 -13.66
C THR A 73 -1.96 -5.77 -12.32
N SER A 74 -1.18 -4.70 -12.35
CA SER A 74 -0.78 -3.97 -11.15
C SER A 74 -1.83 -2.91 -10.81
N THR A 75 -2.00 -2.62 -9.52
CA THR A 75 -2.99 -1.68 -9.02
C THR A 75 -2.29 -0.47 -8.41
N ALA A 76 -2.58 0.73 -8.89
CA ALA A 76 -2.06 1.98 -8.34
C ALA A 76 -3.20 2.76 -7.68
N THR A 77 -3.10 3.02 -6.38
CA THR A 77 -4.02 3.86 -5.63
C THR A 77 -3.42 5.25 -5.48
N VAL A 78 -4.08 6.22 -6.08
CA VAL A 78 -3.70 7.64 -6.05
C VAL A 78 -4.64 8.36 -5.12
N THR A 79 -4.11 8.98 -4.08
CA THR A 79 -4.88 9.83 -3.19
C THR A 79 -4.76 11.28 -3.64
N THR A 80 -5.90 11.93 -3.89
CA THR A 80 -5.98 13.34 -4.30
C THR A 80 -6.82 14.15 -3.31
N ASP A 81 -6.51 15.44 -3.17
CA ASP A 81 -7.34 16.40 -2.41
C ASP A 81 -8.33 17.15 -3.32
N VAL A 82 -8.17 17.01 -4.64
CA VAL A 82 -9.02 17.61 -5.67
C VAL A 82 -9.48 16.51 -6.62
N ALA A 83 -10.62 16.73 -7.28
CA ALA A 83 -11.04 15.87 -8.37
C ALA A 83 -10.01 15.96 -9.51
N VAL A 84 -9.40 14.82 -9.85
CA VAL A 84 -8.47 14.69 -10.97
C VAL A 84 -9.20 13.98 -12.10
N GLU A 85 -9.05 14.50 -13.31
CA GLU A 85 -9.63 13.90 -14.51
C GLU A 85 -8.92 12.57 -14.83
N ASN A 86 -9.69 11.52 -15.08
CA ASN A 86 -9.18 10.20 -15.46
C ASN A 86 -8.23 10.26 -16.67
N SER A 87 -8.49 11.19 -17.60
CA SER A 87 -7.65 11.40 -18.78
C SER A 87 -6.25 11.94 -18.43
N ALA A 88 -6.11 12.74 -17.37
CA ALA A 88 -4.80 13.21 -16.91
C ALA A 88 -3.97 12.07 -16.29
N LEU A 89 -4.62 11.19 -15.52
CA LEU A 89 -4.00 9.99 -14.97
C LEU A 89 -3.59 9.01 -16.08
N GLU A 90 -4.46 8.82 -17.07
CA GLU A 90 -4.17 8.01 -18.25
C GLU A 90 -2.99 8.55 -19.05
N ALA A 91 -2.97 9.86 -19.32
CA ALA A 91 -1.88 10.50 -20.05
C ALA A 91 -0.53 10.27 -19.34
N ALA A 92 -0.46 10.47 -18.02
CA ALA A 92 0.75 10.21 -17.24
C ALA A 92 1.22 8.74 -17.34
N ILE A 93 0.29 7.78 -17.35
CA ILE A 93 0.60 6.34 -17.49
C ILE A 93 1.09 6.01 -18.90
N VAL A 94 0.48 6.59 -19.93
CA VAL A 94 0.87 6.40 -21.34
C VAL A 94 2.22 7.06 -21.63
N GLU A 95 2.48 8.26 -21.09
CA GLU A 95 3.77 8.96 -21.17
C GLU A 95 4.87 8.14 -20.48
N ALA A 96 4.56 7.50 -19.35
CA ALA A 96 5.45 6.56 -18.68
C ALA A 96 5.66 5.24 -19.46
N GLY A 97 4.87 4.99 -20.51
CA GLY A 97 4.99 3.82 -21.40
C GLY A 97 4.14 2.62 -21.01
N TYR A 98 3.05 2.82 -20.24
CA TYR A 98 2.15 1.75 -19.80
C TYR A 98 0.71 1.97 -20.28
N SER A 99 -0.10 0.93 -20.15
CA SER A 99 -1.51 0.96 -20.53
C SER A 99 -2.40 0.92 -19.30
N LEU A 100 -3.21 1.96 -19.13
CA LEU A 100 -4.29 1.97 -18.15
C LEU A 100 -5.43 1.06 -18.62
N VAL A 101 -5.83 0.12 -17.77
CA VAL A 101 -6.91 -0.84 -18.03
C VAL A 101 -8.24 -0.36 -17.46
N SER A 102 -8.20 0.26 -16.27
CA SER A 102 -9.42 0.65 -15.56
C SER A 102 -9.11 1.75 -14.54
N VAL A 103 -10.07 2.66 -14.37
CA VAL A 103 -10.08 3.68 -13.31
C VAL A 103 -11.33 3.50 -12.47
N ASN A 104 -11.16 3.57 -11.15
CA ASN A 104 -12.23 3.59 -10.19
C ASN A 104 -11.98 4.76 -9.22
N SER A 105 -12.97 5.61 -9.03
CA SER A 105 -12.87 6.91 -8.33
C SER A 105 -14.01 7.14 -7.36
#